data_AF-A0AAW2YPJ3-F1
#
_entry.id   AF-A0AAW2YPJ3-F1
#
_cell.length_a   1.000
_cell.length_b   1.000
_cell.length_c   1.000
_cell.angle_alpha   90.00
_cell.angle_beta   90.00
_cell.angle_gamma   90.00
#
_symmetry.space_group_name_H-M   'P 1'
#
loop_
_entity.id
_entity.type
_entity.pdbx_description
1 polymer ?
#
loop_
_entity_poly.entity_id
_entity_poly.type
_entity_poly.pdbx_seq_one_letter_code
_entity_poly.pdbx_strand_id
1 'polypeptide(L)'
;MNEQNTPLITPTLDTTSEVFGVNSDEELEEYILELVPIKSSLFEVIRVGKEKVHVGRKPEYDRCCRFDDARISTTHCEFEQTDGVVYIKDVSTNGTYINSKRLVRDEKVALNHGDELSFVVQTPNHKLKSGQPLPSYIVRYTSHNDSKKRKSSEKAEDEPAPKKPKTDLQNDDETKRILALFGAGSQDDLDDDSQDELNKELTCPVCADLFYKPLSVLPCLHNFCSPCLSDWDENNDTCPTCRIRYDDIRKNHNLNNLVEAYLKTKPSLNKSQEIIQQLESRIKLTDEELLQRNNRRNNQHSDEDEEDNDEDQDDDDDEITCNFCSQVMTENDLRCDICSQVGLCTGCGPRRLTEHQTVVVIPTEHPILRNRYEREIILSFMSHNNVTPQELYNECIRELMDPNAAVPQSYVNNHHLTTVRSNPDLTVCKHCIDTRIFPELVYQYRARIPNERLPATVTARPNCWYGRECNTMVHNTRHAQNFNHVCENVRTRQINPEAPV
;
A
#
# COMPACT_ATOMS: atom_id res chain seq x y z
N MET A 1 14.64 -21.09 81.07
CA MET A 1 14.68 -22.40 80.39
C MET A 1 13.37 -22.55 79.66
N ASN A 2 13.45 -22.83 78.35
CA ASN A 2 12.42 -23.19 77.38
C ASN A 2 10.94 -23.05 77.78
N GLU A 3 10.15 -22.37 76.93
CA GLU A 3 9.22 -23.07 76.04
C GLU A 3 8.71 -22.16 74.91
N GLN A 4 8.31 -22.82 73.83
CA GLN A 4 8.15 -22.35 72.47
C GLN A 4 6.86 -21.55 72.26
N ASN A 5 6.89 -20.56 71.37
CA ASN A 5 5.68 -20.14 70.65
C ASN A 5 6.05 -19.61 69.27
N THR A 6 5.65 -20.34 68.22
CA THR A 6 5.65 -19.88 66.83
C THR A 6 4.49 -18.94 66.55
N PRO A 7 4.67 -17.91 65.71
CA PRO A 7 3.62 -17.57 64.75
C PRO A 7 4.12 -17.31 63.32
N LEU A 8 3.33 -17.84 62.38
CA LEU A 8 2.87 -17.32 61.09
C LEU A 8 3.84 -16.57 60.16
N ILE A 9 4.07 -17.21 59.01
CA ILE A 9 4.80 -16.73 57.83
C ILE A 9 3.86 -15.94 56.91
N THR A 10 4.27 -14.74 56.53
CA THR A 10 3.92 -14.11 55.24
C THR A 10 5.23 -13.60 54.63
N PRO A 11 5.54 -13.90 53.36
CA PRO A 11 6.73 -13.34 52.72
C PRO A 11 6.40 -12.02 52.02
N THR A 12 7.12 -10.99 52.47
CA THR A 12 7.27 -9.66 51.86
C THR A 12 7.98 -9.76 50.50
N LEU A 13 7.47 -9.04 49.50
CA LEU A 13 8.12 -8.78 48.22
C LEU A 13 9.32 -7.85 48.46
N ASP A 14 10.51 -8.37 48.18
CA ASP A 14 11.77 -7.64 48.23
C ASP A 14 12.01 -7.02 46.84
N THR A 15 11.91 -5.69 46.76
CA THR A 15 12.30 -4.88 45.62
C THR A 15 13.76 -4.49 45.79
N THR A 16 14.69 -5.25 45.22
CA THR A 16 16.06 -4.78 45.00
C THR A 16 16.18 -4.22 43.59
N SER A 17 16.17 -2.89 43.54
CA SER A 17 16.64 -2.08 42.42
C SER A 17 18.13 -2.35 42.23
N GLU A 18 18.48 -3.12 41.20
CA GLU A 18 19.84 -3.14 40.65
C GLU A 18 19.84 -2.31 39.37
N VAL A 19 20.41 -1.12 39.52
CA VAL A 19 20.70 -0.15 38.49
C VAL A 19 21.72 -0.74 37.52
N PHE A 20 21.25 -1.31 36.41
CA PHE A 20 22.09 -1.48 35.23
C PHE A 20 22.03 -0.20 34.42
N GLY A 21 23.01 0.67 34.65
CA GLY A 21 23.29 1.78 33.75
C GLY A 21 23.65 1.22 32.38
N VAL A 22 22.79 1.47 31.40
CA VAL A 22 23.14 1.29 29.99
C VAL A 22 23.77 2.60 29.55
N ASN A 23 25.10 2.65 29.60
CA ASN A 23 25.87 3.55 28.76
C ASN A 23 25.83 2.99 27.33
N SER A 24 25.31 3.80 26.40
CA SER A 24 25.62 3.80 24.96
C SER A 24 24.59 4.77 24.33
N ASP A 25 24.89 5.99 23.91
CA ASP A 25 26.02 6.42 23.07
C ASP A 25 26.52 5.30 22.12
N GLU A 26 25.59 4.47 21.66
CA GLU A 26 25.81 3.61 20.50
C GLU A 26 25.63 4.51 19.29
N GLU A 27 26.78 4.91 18.77
CA GLU A 27 27.02 5.54 17.47
C GLU A 27 25.81 5.42 16.54
N LEU A 28 25.20 6.54 16.16
CA LEU A 28 24.29 6.59 15.02
C LEU A 28 25.08 6.09 13.80
N GLU A 29 25.06 4.79 13.54
CA GLU A 29 25.65 4.21 12.35
C GLU A 29 25.02 4.93 11.17
N GLU A 30 25.83 5.68 10.43
CA GLU A 30 25.40 6.46 9.27
C GLU A 30 24.98 5.47 8.17
N TYR A 31 23.72 5.03 8.21
CA TYR A 31 23.13 4.16 7.21
C TYR A 31 22.68 4.98 6.00
N ILE A 32 22.96 4.46 4.81
CA ILE A 32 22.66 5.16 3.54
C ILE A 32 21.39 4.64 2.87
N LEU A 33 20.91 3.46 3.28
CA LEU A 33 19.77 2.78 2.70
C LEU A 33 19.03 1.99 3.79
N GLU A 34 17.70 2.11 3.80
CA GLU A 34 16.79 1.31 4.61
C GLU A 34 15.92 0.41 3.73
N LEU A 35 15.72 -0.83 4.16
CA LEU A 35 14.76 -1.76 3.59
C LEU A 35 13.51 -1.75 4.47
N VAL A 36 12.42 -1.20 3.96
CA VAL A 36 11.14 -1.04 4.69
C VAL A 36 10.18 -2.19 4.33
N PRO A 37 9.70 -2.99 5.28
CA PRO A 37 8.81 -4.12 5.01
C PRO A 37 7.49 -3.72 4.32
N ILE A 38 7.05 -4.46 3.30
CA ILE A 38 5.85 -4.12 2.49
C ILE A 38 4.54 -4.61 3.13
N LYS A 39 4.55 -5.80 3.75
CA LYS A 39 3.29 -6.50 4.13
C LYS A 39 3.32 -7.19 5.49
N SER A 40 4.18 -6.80 6.42
CA SER A 40 4.16 -7.43 7.75
C SER A 40 4.91 -6.64 8.81
N SER A 41 4.29 -6.48 9.99
CA SER A 41 4.96 -6.08 11.23
C SER A 41 5.89 -7.18 11.79
N LEU A 42 5.93 -8.36 11.15
CA LEU A 42 6.78 -9.49 11.54
C LEU A 42 8.23 -9.36 11.05
N PHE A 43 8.53 -8.36 10.22
CA PHE A 43 9.87 -8.12 9.69
C PHE A 43 10.35 -6.75 10.16
N GLU A 44 11.61 -6.69 10.59
CA GLU A 44 12.25 -5.45 11.04
C GLU A 44 12.88 -4.72 9.84
N VAL A 45 13.05 -3.40 9.97
CA VAL A 45 13.77 -2.58 8.99
C VAL A 45 15.23 -3.01 8.97
N ILE A 46 15.76 -3.29 7.78
CA ILE A 46 17.19 -3.57 7.60
C ILE A 46 17.87 -2.28 7.18
N ARG A 47 18.90 -1.86 7.91
CA ARG A 47 19.69 -0.67 7.60
C ARG A 47 21.02 -1.10 7.00
N VAL A 48 21.37 -0.49 5.88
CA VAL A 48 22.62 -0.75 5.17
C VAL A 48 23.49 0.50 5.26
N GLY A 49 24.58 0.38 6.02
CA GLY A 49 25.60 1.41 6.17
C GLY A 49 26.84 1.15 5.32
N LYS A 50 27.99 1.62 5.81
CA LYS A 50 29.30 1.49 5.16
C LYS A 50 29.83 0.06 5.17
N GLU A 51 29.44 -0.73 6.17
CA GLU A 51 29.86 -2.11 6.30
C GLU A 51 29.00 -3.07 5.49
N LYS A 52 29.57 -4.25 5.19
CA LYS A 52 28.92 -5.28 4.41
C LYS A 52 27.85 -5.99 5.24
N VAL A 53 26.58 -5.78 4.89
CA VAL A 53 25.45 -6.41 5.58
C VAL A 53 25.11 -7.75 4.95
N HIS A 54 24.94 -8.78 5.77
CA HIS A 54 24.59 -10.13 5.32
C HIS A 54 23.19 -10.50 5.79
N VAL A 55 22.35 -10.98 4.87
CA VAL A 55 21.02 -11.49 5.18
C VAL A 55 20.99 -13.01 5.04
N GLY A 56 20.40 -13.70 6.01
CA GLY A 56 20.33 -15.16 6.01
C GLY A 56 19.79 -15.75 7.30
N ARG A 57 20.15 -17.00 7.59
CA ARG A 57 19.72 -17.74 8.80
C ARG A 57 20.80 -17.88 9.87
N LYS A 58 21.99 -17.32 9.63
CA LYS A 58 23.11 -17.45 10.55
C LYS A 58 22.82 -16.71 11.87
N PRO A 59 23.05 -17.34 13.03
CA PRO A 59 22.76 -16.72 14.33
C PRO A 59 23.64 -15.50 14.61
N GLU A 60 24.83 -15.41 14.00
CA GLU A 60 25.76 -14.29 14.12
C GLU A 60 25.39 -13.03 13.32
N TYR A 61 24.34 -13.07 12.49
CA TYR A 61 23.84 -11.88 11.79
C TYR A 61 22.92 -11.05 12.70
N ASP A 62 22.86 -9.75 12.43
CA ASP A 62 21.99 -8.82 13.14
C ASP A 62 20.54 -9.30 13.14
N ARG A 63 19.81 -8.97 14.21
CA ARG A 63 18.44 -9.46 14.43
C ARG A 63 17.52 -9.14 13.25
N CYS A 64 17.65 -7.95 12.66
CA CYS A 64 16.86 -7.51 11.51
C CYS A 64 17.22 -8.22 10.19
N CYS A 65 18.45 -8.74 10.09
CA CYS A 65 18.98 -9.45 8.91
C CYS A 65 18.85 -10.98 9.03
N ARG A 66 18.41 -11.48 10.19
CA ARG A 66 18.31 -12.90 10.51
C ARG A 66 16.87 -13.40 10.38
N PHE A 67 16.67 -14.40 9.54
CA PHE A 67 15.36 -15.00 9.30
C PHE A 67 15.35 -16.47 9.75
N ASP A 68 14.44 -16.83 10.67
CA ASP A 68 14.18 -18.22 11.02
C ASP A 68 13.18 -18.86 10.04
N ASP A 69 13.55 -18.87 8.77
CA ASP A 69 12.73 -19.39 7.69
C ASP A 69 13.56 -20.35 6.83
N ALA A 70 13.20 -21.63 6.82
CA ALA A 70 13.90 -22.66 6.06
C ALA A 70 14.01 -22.40 4.54
N ARG A 71 13.19 -21.48 4.01
CA ARG A 71 13.22 -21.04 2.60
C ARG A 71 14.36 -20.04 2.34
N ILE A 72 14.88 -19.39 3.38
CA ILE A 72 16.03 -18.50 3.27
C ILE A 72 17.31 -19.32 3.42
N SER A 73 18.29 -19.10 2.54
CA SER A 73 19.58 -19.79 2.62
C SER A 73 20.37 -19.31 3.84
N THR A 74 21.28 -20.14 4.35
CA THR A 74 22.08 -19.82 5.55
C THR A 74 22.78 -18.46 5.38
N THR A 75 23.37 -18.22 4.21
CA THR A 75 23.69 -16.89 3.70
C THR A 75 22.88 -16.72 2.42
N HIS A 76 21.98 -15.74 2.39
CA HIS A 76 21.01 -15.56 1.31
C HIS A 76 21.46 -14.50 0.32
N CYS A 77 21.74 -13.31 0.81
CA CYS A 77 22.28 -12.22 0.02
C CYS A 77 23.18 -11.34 0.87
N GLU A 78 24.00 -10.56 0.20
CA GLU A 78 24.91 -9.60 0.82
C GLU A 78 24.71 -8.23 0.18
N PHE A 79 24.76 -7.20 1.02
CA PHE A 79 24.72 -5.80 0.62
C PHE A 79 26.09 -5.18 0.84
N GLU A 80 26.57 -4.44 -0.16
CA GLU A 80 27.87 -3.78 -0.12
C GLU A 80 27.74 -2.38 -0.70
N GLN A 81 28.29 -1.39 0.01
CA GLN A 81 28.36 -0.02 -0.48
C GLN A 81 29.64 0.20 -1.27
N THR A 82 29.53 0.82 -2.44
CA THR A 82 30.69 1.36 -3.18
C THR A 82 30.29 2.70 -3.79
N ASP A 83 31.07 3.75 -3.52
CA ASP A 83 30.86 5.11 -4.04
C ASP A 83 29.45 5.69 -3.81
N GLY A 84 28.85 5.39 -2.65
CA GLY A 84 27.52 5.88 -2.29
C GLY A 84 26.35 5.12 -2.92
N VAL A 85 26.63 4.07 -3.70
CA VAL A 85 25.65 3.15 -4.26
C VAL A 85 25.69 1.84 -3.48
N VAL A 86 24.51 1.32 -3.10
CA VAL A 86 24.40 0.00 -2.49
C VAL A 86 24.15 -1.04 -3.56
N TYR A 87 24.94 -2.11 -3.53
CA TYR A 87 24.78 -3.28 -4.37
C TYR A 87 24.26 -4.44 -3.54
N ILE A 88 23.33 -5.21 -4.11
CA ILE A 88 22.93 -6.51 -3.59
C ILE A 88 23.53 -7.61 -4.46
N LYS A 89 23.96 -8.69 -3.81
CA LYS A 89 24.41 -9.92 -4.48
C LYS A 89 23.66 -11.12 -3.93
N ASP A 90 23.00 -11.86 -4.81
CA ASP A 90 22.31 -13.10 -4.46
C ASP A 90 23.30 -14.27 -4.38
N VAL A 91 23.33 -14.98 -3.26
CA VAL A 91 24.12 -16.20 -3.07
C VAL A 91 23.25 -17.41 -2.68
N SER A 92 21.93 -17.22 -2.73
CA SER A 92 20.95 -18.16 -2.23
C SER A 92 20.63 -19.31 -3.20
N THR A 93 19.99 -20.34 -2.67
CA THR A 93 19.43 -21.45 -3.47
C THR A 93 18.09 -21.08 -4.12
N ASN A 94 17.23 -20.35 -3.40
CA ASN A 94 15.85 -20.05 -3.83
C ASN A 94 15.72 -18.72 -4.60
N GLY A 95 16.79 -17.94 -4.66
CA GLY A 95 16.90 -16.70 -5.41
C GLY A 95 16.43 -15.47 -4.64
N THR A 96 17.12 -14.35 -4.86
CA THR A 96 16.66 -13.01 -4.49
C THR A 96 16.02 -12.32 -5.69
N TYR A 97 15.02 -11.46 -5.46
CA TYR A 97 14.25 -10.80 -6.51
C TYR A 97 14.21 -9.28 -6.29
N ILE A 98 14.41 -8.52 -7.37
CA ILE A 98 14.16 -7.06 -7.43
C ILE A 98 13.03 -6.81 -8.41
N ASN A 99 11.99 -6.08 -8.02
CA ASN A 99 10.83 -5.75 -8.86
C ASN A 99 10.24 -7.00 -9.53
N SER A 100 10.11 -8.09 -8.76
CA SER A 100 9.69 -9.43 -9.21
C SER A 100 10.60 -10.15 -10.21
N LYS A 101 11.76 -9.58 -10.58
CA LYS A 101 12.78 -10.21 -11.43
C LYS A 101 13.84 -10.89 -10.57
N ARG A 102 14.10 -12.18 -10.82
CA ARG A 102 15.14 -12.94 -10.12
C ARG A 102 16.53 -12.40 -10.48
N LEU A 103 17.36 -12.17 -9.48
CA LEU A 103 18.76 -11.82 -9.66
C LEU A 103 19.56 -13.02 -10.18
N VAL A 104 20.61 -12.73 -10.94
CA VAL A 104 21.61 -13.73 -11.31
C VAL A 104 22.48 -14.01 -10.10
N ARG A 105 22.64 -15.29 -9.77
CA ARG A 105 23.46 -15.71 -8.63
C ARG A 105 24.90 -15.23 -8.82
N ASP A 106 25.47 -14.73 -7.74
CA ASP A 106 26.82 -14.18 -7.64
C ASP A 106 27.09 -12.88 -8.43
N GLU A 107 26.07 -12.28 -9.04
CA GLU A 107 26.17 -10.98 -9.71
C GLU A 107 25.77 -9.83 -8.77
N LYS A 108 26.54 -8.73 -8.78
CA LYS A 108 26.24 -7.52 -8.01
C LYS A 108 25.28 -6.63 -8.81
N VAL A 109 24.14 -6.28 -8.23
CA VAL A 109 23.14 -5.40 -8.84
C VAL A 109 22.95 -4.16 -7.97
N ALA A 110 23.01 -2.98 -8.58
CA ALA A 110 22.80 -1.72 -7.88
C ALA A 110 21.32 -1.56 -7.48
N LEU A 111 21.08 -1.14 -6.24
CA LEU A 111 19.75 -0.85 -5.73
C LEU A 111 19.38 0.61 -5.97
N ASN A 112 18.15 0.84 -6.40
CA ASN A 112 17.57 2.17 -6.57
C ASN A 112 16.49 2.43 -5.51
N HIS A 113 16.26 3.72 -5.20
CA HIS A 113 15.17 4.13 -4.33
C HIS A 113 13.82 3.66 -4.93
N GLY A 114 13.01 2.99 -4.12
CA GLY A 114 11.71 2.44 -4.52
C GLY A 114 11.74 1.01 -5.04
N ASP A 115 12.90 0.37 -5.19
CA ASP A 115 12.99 -1.03 -5.63
C ASP A 115 12.29 -1.97 -4.62
N GLU A 116 11.48 -2.90 -5.14
CA GLU A 116 10.86 -3.96 -4.35
C GLU A 116 11.81 -5.17 -4.28
N LEU A 117 12.39 -5.41 -3.11
CA LEU A 117 13.21 -6.57 -2.82
C LEU A 117 12.37 -7.69 -2.21
N SER A 118 12.59 -8.92 -2.66
CA SER A 118 12.03 -10.12 -2.03
C SER A 118 13.09 -11.21 -1.96
N PHE A 119 13.37 -11.73 -0.76
CA PHE A 119 14.35 -12.82 -0.61
C PHE A 119 13.78 -14.18 -1.01
N VAL A 120 12.47 -14.35 -1.07
CA VAL A 120 11.84 -15.57 -1.57
C VAL A 120 10.53 -15.20 -2.22
N VAL A 121 10.24 -15.77 -3.40
CA VAL A 121 8.91 -15.71 -4.02
C VAL A 121 8.24 -17.07 -3.96
N GLN A 122 6.90 -17.07 -4.00
CA GLN A 122 6.13 -18.30 -4.09
C GLN A 122 6.30 -18.94 -5.46
N THR A 123 7.00 -20.08 -5.52
CA THR A 123 7.08 -20.91 -6.73
C THR A 123 6.11 -22.09 -6.66
N PRO A 124 5.61 -22.60 -7.79
CA PRO A 124 4.70 -23.75 -7.83
C PRO A 124 5.24 -25.03 -7.18
N ASN A 125 6.58 -25.15 -7.09
CA ASN A 125 7.26 -26.32 -6.52
C ASN A 125 7.45 -26.25 -5.00
N HIS A 126 7.19 -25.10 -4.36
CA HIS A 126 7.21 -25.00 -2.90
C HIS A 126 5.84 -25.38 -2.33
N LYS A 127 5.79 -26.49 -1.58
CA LYS A 127 4.65 -26.88 -0.74
C LYS A 127 4.51 -25.90 0.43
N LEU A 128 4.03 -24.69 0.15
CA LEU A 128 3.74 -23.70 1.19
C LEU A 128 2.43 -24.07 1.90
N LYS A 129 2.42 -23.95 3.22
CA LYS A 129 1.17 -23.73 3.96
C LYS A 129 0.66 -22.34 3.55
N SER A 130 -0.57 -22.24 3.06
CA SER A 130 -1.15 -20.98 2.59
C SER A 130 -1.12 -19.92 3.69
N GLY A 131 -0.54 -18.74 3.41
CA GLY A 131 -0.62 -17.57 4.30
C GLY A 131 0.62 -17.23 5.13
N GLN A 132 1.76 -17.92 4.97
CA GLN A 132 3.01 -17.45 5.60
C GLN A 132 3.53 -16.18 4.90
N PRO A 133 3.83 -15.10 5.64
CA PRO A 133 4.34 -13.86 5.06
C PRO A 133 5.70 -14.10 4.39
N LEU A 134 5.95 -13.37 3.30
CA LEU A 134 7.21 -13.39 2.59
C LEU A 134 8.02 -12.14 2.96
N PRO A 135 9.33 -12.27 3.18
CA PRO A 135 10.19 -11.14 3.50
C PRO A 135 10.41 -10.31 2.23
N SER A 136 9.55 -9.29 2.09
CA SER A 136 9.52 -8.34 0.99
C SER A 136 9.67 -6.91 1.53
N TYR A 137 10.49 -6.11 0.87
CA TYR A 137 10.95 -4.80 1.33
C TYR A 137 10.95 -3.77 0.19
N ILE A 138 10.68 -2.50 0.50
CA ILE A 138 10.97 -1.37 -0.38
C ILE A 138 12.30 -0.75 0.03
N VAL A 139 13.15 -0.47 -0.96
CA VAL A 139 14.39 0.25 -0.80
C VAL A 139 14.14 1.75 -0.61
N ARG A 140 14.69 2.35 0.45
CA ARG A 140 14.66 3.79 0.72
C ARG A 140 16.08 4.30 1.02
N TYR A 141 16.65 5.11 0.12
CA TYR A 141 17.88 5.85 0.42
C TYR A 141 17.62 6.98 1.42
N THR A 142 18.56 7.24 2.33
CA THR A 142 18.54 8.41 3.22
C THR A 142 19.01 9.65 2.46
N SER A 143 18.40 10.81 2.72
CA SER A 143 18.51 12.04 1.92
C SER A 143 19.88 12.72 1.88
N HIS A 144 20.97 12.03 2.27
CA HIS A 144 22.29 12.63 2.49
C HIS A 144 23.24 12.60 1.28
N ASN A 145 22.86 12.07 0.11
CA ASN A 145 23.83 11.84 -0.98
C ASN A 145 23.52 12.43 -2.36
N ASP A 146 22.47 13.23 -2.55
CA ASP A 146 22.25 13.90 -3.84
C ASP A 146 23.24 15.07 -4.13
N SER A 147 23.99 15.51 -3.11
CA SER A 147 24.81 16.73 -3.18
C SER A 147 26.28 16.54 -3.58
N LYS A 148 26.78 15.30 -3.81
CA LYS A 148 28.22 15.07 -4.07
C LYS A 148 28.60 14.59 -5.49
N LYS A 149 27.67 14.50 -6.44
CA LYS A 149 28.01 14.13 -7.83
C LYS A 149 28.38 15.31 -8.75
N ARG A 150 28.45 16.53 -8.22
CA ARG A 150 28.86 17.74 -8.97
C ARG A 150 30.12 18.38 -8.38
N LYS A 151 31.27 17.69 -8.43
CA LYS A 151 32.62 18.32 -8.35
C LYS A 151 33.74 17.26 -8.41
N SER A 152 34.05 16.79 -9.61
CA SER A 152 35.41 16.36 -9.98
C SER A 152 35.45 15.85 -11.42
N SER A 153 35.76 16.73 -12.36
CA SER A 153 36.73 16.47 -13.46
C SER A 153 36.60 17.54 -14.55
N GLU A 154 37.37 18.62 -14.42
CA GLU A 154 37.82 19.40 -15.57
C GLU A 154 39.35 19.44 -15.57
N LYS A 155 39.92 19.10 -16.74
CA LYS A 155 41.31 19.24 -17.23
C LYS A 155 42.33 18.17 -16.77
N ALA A 156 43.15 17.53 -17.63
CA ALA A 156 43.68 17.91 -18.94
C ALA A 156 44.03 16.68 -19.84
N GLU A 157 43.90 16.87 -21.17
CA GLU A 157 44.74 16.52 -22.37
C GLU A 157 45.83 15.40 -22.23
N ASP A 158 46.10 14.47 -23.16
CA ASP A 158 46.20 14.46 -24.63
C ASP A 158 46.36 12.99 -25.16
N GLU A 159 46.23 12.74 -26.48
CA GLU A 159 46.53 11.50 -27.29
C GLU A 159 45.49 10.32 -27.38
N PRO A 160 45.44 9.54 -28.50
CA PRO A 160 44.34 9.59 -29.47
C PRO A 160 43.33 8.44 -29.39
N ALA A 161 42.12 8.72 -29.89
CA ALA A 161 40.95 7.84 -29.86
C ALA A 161 41.18 6.45 -30.51
N PRO A 162 40.82 5.34 -29.82
CA PRO A 162 40.64 4.07 -30.49
C PRO A 162 39.25 4.05 -31.18
N LYS A 163 39.26 3.53 -32.41
CA LYS A 163 38.15 3.52 -33.36
C LYS A 163 36.90 2.83 -32.81
N LYS A 164 35.74 3.45 -33.01
CA LYS A 164 34.40 2.87 -32.77
C LYS A 164 34.25 1.53 -33.51
N PRO A 165 33.85 0.43 -32.86
CA PRO A 165 33.33 -0.73 -33.57
C PRO A 165 31.91 -0.41 -34.05
N LYS A 166 31.65 -0.78 -35.31
CA LYS A 166 30.34 -0.69 -35.96
C LYS A 166 29.34 -1.56 -35.19
N THR A 167 28.21 -0.99 -34.82
CA THR A 167 27.02 -1.73 -34.38
C THR A 167 26.27 -2.19 -35.63
N ASP A 168 26.42 -3.44 -35.99
CA ASP A 168 25.42 -4.16 -36.79
C ASP A 168 24.47 -4.90 -35.83
N LEU A 169 23.21 -4.89 -36.24
CA LEU A 169 22.01 -5.37 -35.57
C LEU A 169 22.11 -6.80 -35.01
N GLN A 170 21.51 -7.02 -33.84
CA GLN A 170 20.48 -8.04 -33.57
C GLN A 170 20.21 -8.08 -32.06
N ASN A 171 18.98 -7.78 -31.65
CA ASN A 171 18.26 -8.45 -30.56
C ASN A 171 16.82 -7.95 -30.54
N ASP A 172 16.12 -8.26 -31.61
CA ASP A 172 14.70 -8.01 -31.85
C ASP A 172 13.80 -8.83 -30.88
N ASP A 173 14.40 -9.71 -30.07
CA ASP A 173 13.74 -10.65 -29.17
C ASP A 173 13.31 -10.02 -27.84
N GLU A 174 14.00 -9.00 -27.34
CA GLU A 174 13.64 -8.38 -26.05
C GLU A 174 12.42 -7.47 -26.21
N THR A 175 12.35 -6.73 -27.33
CA THR A 175 11.19 -5.90 -27.70
C THR A 175 9.97 -6.78 -28.01
N LYS A 176 10.15 -7.92 -28.69
CA LYS A 176 9.09 -8.91 -28.92
C LYS A 176 8.60 -9.57 -27.63
N ARG A 177 9.47 -9.78 -26.64
CA ARG A 177 9.08 -10.33 -25.33
C ARG A 177 8.24 -9.37 -24.51
N ILE A 178 8.56 -8.07 -24.51
CA ILE A 178 7.76 -7.05 -23.80
C ILE A 178 6.35 -6.94 -24.43
N LEU A 179 6.24 -7.06 -25.76
CA LEU A 179 4.96 -7.09 -26.48
C LEU A 179 4.12 -8.35 -26.19
N ALA A 180 4.75 -9.51 -25.99
CA ALA A 180 4.05 -10.76 -25.69
C ALA A 180 3.40 -10.80 -24.29
N LEU A 181 3.88 -10.00 -23.34
CA LEU A 181 3.32 -9.90 -21.98
C LEU A 181 1.96 -9.18 -21.93
N PHE A 182 1.59 -8.44 -22.97
CA PHE A 182 0.32 -7.71 -23.09
C PHE A 182 -0.69 -8.38 -24.05
N GLY A 183 -0.50 -9.66 -24.39
CA GLY A 183 -1.53 -10.43 -25.12
C GLY A 183 -1.59 -10.19 -26.63
N ALA A 184 -0.53 -9.67 -27.25
CA ALA A 184 -0.42 -9.60 -28.70
C ALA A 184 0.34 -10.82 -29.26
N GLY A 185 -0.39 -11.87 -29.61
CA GLY A 185 0.14 -12.97 -30.42
C GLY A 185 -0.01 -12.65 -31.91
N SER A 186 1.08 -12.81 -32.67
CA SER A 186 1.20 -12.70 -34.13
C SER A 186 0.89 -11.33 -34.77
N GLN A 187 1.85 -10.84 -35.56
CA GLN A 187 1.60 -9.82 -36.58
C GLN A 187 0.63 -10.40 -37.60
N ASP A 188 -0.63 -9.98 -37.50
CA ASP A 188 -1.61 -9.72 -38.55
C ASP A 188 -2.97 -9.64 -37.82
N ASP A 189 -3.55 -8.43 -37.79
CA ASP A 189 -4.87 -8.08 -37.22
C ASP A 189 -5.05 -8.09 -35.68
N LEU A 190 -4.40 -7.16 -34.96
CA LEU A 190 -4.84 -6.78 -33.61
C LEU A 190 -5.96 -5.73 -33.73
N ASP A 191 -7.14 -6.06 -33.22
CA ASP A 191 -8.34 -5.21 -33.26
C ASP A 191 -8.06 -3.79 -32.72
N ASP A 192 -8.40 -2.80 -33.53
CA ASP A 192 -8.31 -1.34 -33.28
C ASP A 192 -8.88 -0.95 -31.89
N ASP A 193 -9.91 -1.68 -31.44
CA ASP A 193 -10.69 -1.44 -30.22
C ASP A 193 -9.88 -1.65 -28.92
N SER A 194 -8.98 -2.64 -28.88
CA SER A 194 -8.18 -2.97 -27.67
C SER A 194 -7.04 -1.99 -27.40
N GLN A 195 -6.55 -1.34 -28.46
CA GLN A 195 -5.49 -0.34 -28.39
C GLN A 195 -6.03 1.06 -28.05
N ASP A 196 -7.30 1.31 -28.38
CA ASP A 196 -8.02 2.53 -28.00
C ASP A 196 -8.38 2.57 -26.52
N GLU A 197 -8.59 1.41 -25.87
CA GLU A 197 -8.76 1.34 -24.41
C GLU A 197 -7.49 1.74 -23.67
N LEU A 198 -6.31 1.25 -24.09
CA LEU A 198 -5.03 1.65 -23.48
C LEU A 198 -4.73 3.14 -23.70
N ASN A 199 -5.11 3.69 -24.85
CA ASN A 199 -4.98 5.11 -25.13
C ASN A 199 -5.78 5.95 -24.13
N LYS A 200 -7.03 5.55 -23.82
CA LYS A 200 -7.88 6.23 -22.82
C LYS A 200 -7.22 6.28 -21.44
N GLU A 201 -6.64 5.18 -20.98
CA GLU A 201 -5.97 5.11 -19.66
C GLU A 201 -4.67 5.93 -19.58
N LEU A 202 -4.05 6.25 -20.72
CA LEU A 202 -2.82 7.06 -20.79
C LEU A 202 -3.09 8.53 -21.16
N THR A 203 -4.34 8.97 -21.15
CA THR A 203 -4.72 10.35 -21.46
C THR A 203 -4.91 11.21 -20.22
N CYS A 204 -4.45 12.46 -20.31
CA CYS A 204 -4.65 13.45 -19.27
C CYS A 204 -6.11 13.95 -19.28
N PRO A 205 -6.81 13.98 -18.13
CA PRO A 205 -8.20 14.42 -18.05
C PRO A 205 -8.40 15.92 -18.31
N VAL A 206 -7.33 16.72 -18.33
CA VAL A 206 -7.39 18.17 -18.56
C VAL A 206 -7.25 18.51 -20.04
N CYS A 207 -6.25 17.94 -20.73
CA CYS A 207 -6.01 18.24 -22.14
C CYS A 207 -6.53 17.16 -23.11
N ALA A 208 -7.05 16.04 -22.59
CA ALA A 208 -7.54 14.89 -23.37
C ALA A 208 -6.51 14.34 -24.37
N ASP A 209 -5.23 14.43 -24.04
CA ASP A 209 -4.09 13.96 -24.84
C ASP A 209 -3.18 13.09 -23.96
N LEU A 210 -2.33 12.28 -24.57
CA LEU A 210 -1.35 11.43 -23.87
C LEU A 210 -0.52 12.25 -22.88
N PHE A 211 -0.33 11.72 -21.68
CA PHE A 211 0.39 12.41 -20.62
C PHE A 211 1.76 12.89 -21.07
N TYR A 212 2.08 14.16 -20.80
CA TYR A 212 3.40 14.74 -21.01
C TYR A 212 4.01 15.12 -19.66
N LYS A 213 5.10 14.43 -19.28
CA LYS A 213 5.77 14.57 -17.97
C LYS A 213 4.74 14.55 -16.81
N PRO A 214 4.03 13.42 -16.60
CA PRO A 214 2.92 13.37 -15.66
C PRO A 214 3.33 13.70 -14.21
N LEU A 215 2.50 14.50 -13.54
CA LEU A 215 2.55 14.84 -12.13
C LEU A 215 1.35 14.22 -11.41
N SER A 216 1.57 13.67 -10.23
CA SER A 216 0.56 13.17 -9.31
C SER A 216 0.34 14.17 -8.17
N VAL A 217 -0.91 14.44 -7.83
CA VAL A 217 -1.26 15.30 -6.69
C VAL A 217 -1.72 14.47 -5.49
N LEU A 218 -1.21 14.76 -4.29
CA LEU A 218 -1.51 14.03 -3.05
C LEU A 218 -2.53 14.81 -2.21
N PRO A 219 -3.46 14.14 -1.49
CA PRO A 219 -3.50 12.69 -1.25
C PRO A 219 -4.30 11.89 -2.30
N CYS A 220 -4.96 12.53 -3.26
CA CYS A 220 -5.90 11.84 -4.14
C CYS A 220 -5.28 11.02 -5.28
N LEU A 221 -3.97 11.15 -5.53
CA LEU A 221 -3.19 10.42 -6.53
C LEU A 221 -3.66 10.57 -7.99
N HIS A 222 -4.45 11.60 -8.30
CA HIS A 222 -4.80 11.93 -9.69
C HIS A 222 -3.60 12.49 -10.45
N ASN A 223 -3.52 12.16 -11.75
CA ASN A 223 -2.37 12.45 -12.60
C ASN A 223 -2.72 13.48 -13.68
N PHE A 224 -1.78 14.38 -13.98
CA PHE A 224 -1.93 15.45 -14.97
C PHE A 224 -0.62 15.70 -15.70
N CYS A 225 -0.66 16.23 -16.93
CA CYS A 225 0.57 16.71 -17.58
C CYS A 225 1.19 17.83 -16.75
N SER A 226 2.53 17.90 -16.69
CA SER A 226 3.24 19.03 -16.05
C SER A 226 2.71 20.41 -16.46
N PRO A 227 2.51 20.73 -17.76
CA PRO A 227 1.97 22.03 -18.15
C PRO A 227 0.50 22.23 -17.70
N CYS A 228 -0.33 21.19 -17.77
CA CYS A 228 -1.74 21.31 -17.38
C CYS A 228 -1.91 21.58 -15.88
N LEU A 229 -1.08 20.94 -15.05
CA LEU A 229 -1.10 21.22 -13.62
C LEU A 229 -0.42 22.55 -13.30
N SER A 230 0.64 22.92 -14.03
CA SER A 230 1.31 24.23 -13.85
C SER A 230 0.34 25.39 -14.07
N ASP A 231 -0.44 25.36 -15.14
CA ASP A 231 -1.43 26.41 -15.43
C ASP A 231 -2.55 26.46 -14.37
N TRP A 232 -2.89 25.31 -13.79
CA TRP A 232 -3.95 25.20 -12.79
C TRP A 232 -3.49 25.68 -11.40
N ASP A 233 -2.28 25.29 -10.98
CA ASP A 233 -1.69 25.60 -9.66
C ASP A 233 -1.50 27.10 -9.43
N GLU A 234 -1.43 27.91 -10.49
CA GLU A 234 -1.32 29.37 -10.39
C GLU A 234 -2.46 30.02 -9.62
N ASN A 235 -3.67 29.48 -9.75
CA ASN A 235 -4.88 30.10 -9.20
C ASN A 235 -5.70 29.15 -8.33
N ASN A 236 -5.28 27.88 -8.19
CA ASN A 236 -6.04 26.85 -7.49
C ASN A 236 -5.08 25.93 -6.75
N ASP A 237 -5.46 25.54 -5.53
CA ASP A 237 -4.75 24.53 -4.72
C ASP A 237 -5.52 23.20 -4.63
N THR A 238 -6.49 22.99 -5.52
CA THR A 238 -7.36 21.80 -5.55
C THR A 238 -7.14 20.94 -6.78
N CYS A 239 -7.35 19.64 -6.69
CA CYS A 239 -7.18 18.72 -7.81
C CYS A 239 -8.17 19.04 -8.95
N PRO A 240 -7.74 19.19 -10.23
CA PRO A 240 -8.64 19.47 -11.36
C PRO A 240 -9.80 18.47 -11.51
N THR A 241 -9.56 17.20 -11.17
CA THR A 241 -10.53 16.10 -11.32
C THR A 241 -11.50 16.02 -10.15
N CYS A 242 -10.99 15.84 -8.92
CA CYS A 242 -11.84 15.58 -7.76
C CYS A 242 -12.08 16.81 -6.86
N ARG A 243 -11.44 17.95 -7.16
CA ARG A 243 -11.53 19.21 -6.40
C ARG A 243 -11.10 19.12 -4.93
N ILE A 244 -10.46 18.02 -4.54
CA ILE A 244 -9.81 17.86 -3.24
C ILE A 244 -8.56 18.72 -3.21
N ARG A 245 -8.36 19.53 -2.17
CA ARG A 245 -7.12 20.29 -1.95
C ARG A 245 -5.93 19.34 -1.95
N TYR A 246 -4.91 19.63 -2.76
CA TYR A 246 -3.69 18.84 -2.72
C TYR A 246 -2.62 19.53 -1.90
N ASP A 247 -1.95 18.74 -1.09
CA ASP A 247 -0.81 19.22 -0.34
C ASP A 247 0.42 19.05 -1.22
N ASP A 248 0.75 17.84 -1.66
CA ASP A 248 2.01 17.57 -2.36
C ASP A 248 1.80 17.29 -3.86
N ILE A 249 2.81 17.61 -4.67
CA ILE A 249 2.85 17.35 -6.10
C ILE A 249 4.13 16.57 -6.40
N ARG A 250 4.01 15.41 -7.04
CA ARG A 250 5.15 14.52 -7.34
C ARG A 250 5.20 14.12 -8.79
N LYS A 251 6.39 13.93 -9.33
CA LYS A 251 6.57 13.34 -10.67
C LYS A 251 6.19 11.87 -10.67
N ASN A 252 5.45 11.44 -11.69
CA ASN A 252 5.07 10.04 -11.87
C ASN A 252 5.93 9.38 -12.96
N HIS A 253 7.12 8.92 -12.58
CA HIS A 253 8.05 8.28 -13.50
C HIS A 253 7.49 6.99 -14.14
N ASN A 254 6.66 6.24 -13.41
CA ASN A 254 6.03 5.03 -13.93
C ASN A 254 5.08 5.34 -15.08
N LEU A 255 4.19 6.32 -14.89
CA LEU A 255 3.26 6.75 -15.94
C LEU A 255 4.01 7.36 -17.14
N ASN A 256 5.10 8.09 -16.88
CA ASN A 256 5.97 8.60 -17.94
C ASN A 256 6.58 7.45 -18.77
N ASN A 257 7.11 6.43 -18.12
CA ASN A 257 7.70 5.27 -18.79
C ASN A 257 6.67 4.48 -19.61
N LEU A 258 5.43 4.38 -19.12
CA LEU A 258 4.33 3.74 -19.84
C LEU A 258 3.96 4.52 -21.11
N VAL A 259 3.87 5.85 -21.03
CA VAL A 259 3.64 6.69 -22.22
C VAL A 259 4.80 6.58 -23.21
N GLU A 260 6.05 6.59 -22.75
CA GLU A 260 7.21 6.42 -23.64
C GLU A 260 7.21 5.05 -24.32
N ALA A 261 6.84 3.98 -23.60
CA ALA A 261 6.71 2.65 -24.19
C ALA A 261 5.58 2.60 -25.24
N TYR A 262 4.44 3.26 -24.97
CA TYR A 262 3.33 3.35 -25.90
C TYR A 262 3.67 4.17 -27.16
N LEU A 263 4.39 5.28 -27.01
CA LEU A 263 4.85 6.08 -28.15
C LEU A 263 5.86 5.34 -29.05
N LYS A 264 6.62 4.38 -28.49
CA LYS A 264 7.48 3.50 -29.28
C LYS A 264 6.70 2.53 -30.16
N THR A 265 5.52 2.06 -29.72
CA THR A 265 4.66 1.17 -30.53
C THR A 265 3.87 1.93 -31.59
N LYS A 266 3.51 3.19 -31.33
CA LYS A 266 2.83 4.09 -32.29
C LYS A 266 3.60 5.41 -32.49
N PRO A 267 4.69 5.41 -33.28
CA PRO A 267 5.48 6.62 -33.51
C PRO A 267 4.71 7.77 -34.17
N SER A 268 3.60 7.49 -34.85
CA SER A 268 2.70 8.50 -35.45
C SER A 268 2.01 9.40 -34.42
N LEU A 269 1.93 8.97 -33.16
CA LEU A 269 1.38 9.77 -32.06
C LEU A 269 2.42 10.67 -31.39
N ASN A 270 3.68 10.62 -31.82
CA ASN A 270 4.71 11.51 -31.28
C ASN A 270 4.39 12.97 -31.61
N LYS A 271 4.46 13.80 -30.58
CA LYS A 271 4.30 15.25 -30.71
C LYS A 271 5.49 15.83 -31.51
N SER A 272 5.22 16.81 -32.37
CA SER A 272 6.28 17.51 -33.09
C SER A 272 7.18 18.28 -32.13
N GLN A 273 8.41 18.58 -32.53
CA GLN A 273 9.34 19.36 -31.72
C GLN A 273 8.78 20.74 -31.33
N GLU A 274 8.00 21.36 -32.22
CA GLU A 274 7.32 22.64 -31.96
C GLU A 274 6.30 22.52 -30.82
N ILE A 275 5.47 21.46 -30.82
CA ILE A 275 4.49 21.21 -29.76
C ILE A 275 5.20 20.92 -28.43
N ILE A 276 6.28 20.14 -28.47
CA ILE A 276 7.08 19.83 -27.27
C ILE A 276 7.63 21.13 -26.66
N GLN A 277 8.22 22.01 -27.47
CA GLN A 277 8.73 23.30 -26.98
C GLN A 277 7.63 24.18 -26.39
N GLN A 278 6.43 24.20 -27.00
CA GLN A 278 5.28 24.91 -26.45
C GLN A 278 4.84 24.34 -25.10
N LEU A 279 4.77 23.01 -24.96
CA LEU A 279 4.43 22.35 -23.70
C LEU A 279 5.48 22.62 -22.62
N GLU A 280 6.77 22.57 -22.96
CA GLU A 280 7.86 22.88 -22.02
C GLU A 280 7.83 24.33 -21.54
N SER A 281 7.50 25.28 -22.41
CA SER A 281 7.40 26.71 -22.04
C SER A 281 6.31 27.03 -21.02
N ARG A 282 5.31 26.15 -20.88
CA ARG A 282 4.21 26.28 -19.92
C ARG A 282 4.48 25.58 -18.58
N ILE A 283 5.56 24.81 -18.46
CA ILE A 283 5.89 24.13 -17.21
C ILE A 283 6.47 25.15 -16.24
N LYS A 284 5.69 25.48 -15.21
CA LYS A 284 6.11 26.33 -14.10
C LYS A 284 6.65 25.48 -12.96
N LEU A 285 5.93 24.41 -12.61
CA LEU A 285 6.27 23.42 -11.58
C LEU A 285 7.54 22.62 -11.93
N THR A 286 8.70 23.26 -11.78
CA THR A 286 10.03 22.68 -12.01
C THR A 286 10.48 21.85 -10.80
N ASP A 287 11.55 21.07 -10.98
CA ASP A 287 12.16 20.34 -9.86
C ASP A 287 12.54 21.27 -8.70
N GLU A 288 13.05 22.46 -9.01
CA GLU A 288 13.42 23.45 -8.00
C GLU A 288 12.20 23.98 -7.24
N GLU A 289 11.11 24.28 -7.93
CA GLU A 289 9.87 24.76 -7.29
C GLU A 289 9.23 23.69 -6.39
N LEU A 290 9.20 22.44 -6.87
CA LEU A 290 8.68 21.31 -6.09
C LEU A 290 9.53 21.07 -4.82
N LEU A 291 10.86 21.16 -4.92
CA LEU A 291 11.77 21.05 -3.77
C LEU A 291 11.60 22.21 -2.78
N GLN A 292 11.47 23.45 -3.27
CA GLN A 292 11.26 24.61 -2.41
C GLN A 292 9.94 24.51 -1.63
N ARG A 293 8.88 23.98 -2.26
CA ARG A 293 7.58 23.77 -1.60
C ARG A 293 7.66 22.73 -0.49
N ASN A 294 8.44 21.68 -0.69
CA ASN A 294 8.71 20.66 0.34
C ASN A 294 9.56 21.21 1.50
N ASN A 295 10.55 22.05 1.20
CA ASN A 295 11.40 22.65 2.24
C ASN A 295 10.63 23.65 3.11
N ARG A 296 9.76 24.48 2.53
CA ARG A 296 8.91 25.42 3.30
C ARG A 296 7.98 24.70 4.30
N ARG A 297 7.55 23.49 3.97
CA ARG A 297 6.76 22.65 4.88
C ARG A 297 7.58 22.08 6.02
N ASN A 298 8.77 21.57 5.73
CA ASN A 298 9.65 21.02 6.76
C ASN A 298 10.12 22.12 7.73
N ASN A 299 10.28 23.36 7.26
CA ASN A 299 10.67 24.49 8.11
C ASN A 299 9.53 25.03 8.99
N GLN A 300 8.26 24.74 8.68
CA GLN A 300 7.13 25.06 9.56
C GLN A 300 6.97 24.07 10.72
N HIS A 301 7.75 22.98 10.74
CA HIS A 301 7.78 21.99 11.82
C HIS A 301 9.04 22.11 12.71
N SER A 302 9.93 23.08 12.45
CA SER A 302 11.21 23.22 13.18
C SER A 302 11.27 24.44 14.10
N ASP A 303 10.24 25.26 14.14
CA ASP A 303 10.23 26.54 14.87
C ASP A 303 9.42 26.47 16.19
N GLU A 304 8.98 25.29 16.64
CA GLU A 304 8.18 25.09 17.88
C GLU A 304 8.97 24.49 19.07
N ASP A 305 10.26 24.17 18.93
CA ASP A 305 11.02 23.42 19.96
C ASP A 305 12.04 24.24 20.78
N GLU A 306 12.05 25.58 20.71
CA GLU A 306 12.90 26.40 21.58
C GLU A 306 12.15 27.64 22.11
N GLU A 307 11.44 27.51 23.25
CA GLU A 307 11.44 28.51 24.34
C GLU A 307 10.75 27.98 25.62
N ASP A 308 11.47 28.16 26.74
CA ASP A 308 11.08 28.21 28.16
C ASP A 308 10.82 26.94 29.03
N ASN A 309 11.80 26.67 29.89
CA ASN A 309 11.57 26.22 31.27
C ASN A 309 11.06 27.43 32.07
N ASP A 310 9.84 27.39 32.60
CA ASP A 310 9.53 27.61 34.03
C ASP A 310 8.01 27.67 34.27
N GLU A 311 7.58 26.89 35.27
CA GLU A 311 6.40 27.06 36.15
C GLU A 311 4.97 26.96 35.56
N ASP A 312 4.30 25.85 35.91
CA ASP A 312 2.85 25.68 36.17
C ASP A 312 1.90 26.68 35.49
N GLN A 313 1.37 26.31 34.32
CA GLN A 313 0.02 26.69 33.89
C GLN A 313 -0.51 25.81 32.77
N ASP A 314 -1.61 25.14 33.12
CA ASP A 314 -2.74 24.69 32.31
C ASP A 314 -2.49 23.75 31.11
N ASP A 315 -3.14 22.57 31.20
CA ASP A 315 -3.43 21.68 30.07
C ASP A 315 -4.20 22.48 29.00
N ASP A 316 -3.49 23.18 28.13
CA ASP A 316 -4.07 23.71 26.89
C ASP A 316 -4.27 22.50 25.96
N ASP A 317 -5.50 21.96 25.98
CA ASP A 317 -6.01 21.04 24.98
C ASP A 317 -5.72 21.62 23.58
N ASP A 318 -4.70 21.09 22.89
CA ASP A 318 -4.31 21.53 21.54
C ASP A 318 -5.54 21.55 20.63
N GLU A 319 -6.00 22.76 20.36
CA GLU A 319 -7.27 23.04 19.69
C GLU A 319 -7.10 22.83 18.17
N ILE A 320 -7.24 21.58 17.72
CA ILE A 320 -7.05 21.18 16.32
C ILE A 320 -8.27 21.60 15.49
N THR A 321 -8.06 22.54 14.56
CA THR A 321 -9.10 22.98 13.63
C THR A 321 -9.14 22.11 12.36
N CYS A 322 -10.32 21.61 12.03
CA CYS A 322 -10.53 20.88 10.78
C CYS A 322 -10.47 21.84 9.57
N ASN A 323 -9.47 21.67 8.71
CA ASN A 323 -9.27 22.50 7.50
C ASN A 323 -10.41 22.45 6.45
N PHE A 324 -11.44 21.62 6.63
CA PHE A 324 -12.59 21.52 5.72
C PHE A 324 -13.90 22.11 6.27
N CYS A 325 -14.16 22.00 7.57
CA CYS A 325 -15.38 22.55 8.19
C CYS A 325 -15.11 23.67 9.21
N SER A 326 -13.84 24.01 9.44
CA SER A 326 -13.37 24.99 10.42
C SER A 326 -13.83 24.70 11.85
N GLN A 327 -14.27 23.47 12.11
CA GLN A 327 -14.66 23.04 13.45
C GLN A 327 -13.41 22.76 14.26
N VAL A 328 -13.44 23.28 15.47
CA VAL A 328 -12.45 23.16 16.50
C VAL A 328 -12.64 21.83 17.25
N MET A 329 -11.58 21.04 17.42
CA MET A 329 -11.62 19.69 18.00
C MET A 329 -10.38 19.45 18.89
N THR A 330 -10.48 18.59 19.90
CA THR A 330 -9.32 18.16 20.72
C THR A 330 -8.63 16.93 20.10
N GLU A 331 -7.38 16.61 20.48
CA GLU A 331 -6.69 15.37 20.05
C GLU A 331 -7.52 14.09 20.32
N ASN A 332 -8.28 14.08 21.41
CA ASN A 332 -9.14 12.97 21.79
C ASN A 332 -10.33 12.79 20.83
N ASP A 333 -10.82 13.87 20.22
CA ASP A 333 -11.94 13.83 19.27
C ASP A 333 -11.56 13.28 17.88
N LEU A 334 -10.26 13.13 17.60
CA LEU A 334 -9.73 12.65 16.32
C LEU A 334 -9.39 11.16 16.32
N ARG A 335 -9.49 10.47 17.45
CA ARG A 335 -9.14 9.05 17.55
C ARG A 335 -10.30 8.16 17.15
N CYS A 336 -10.03 7.25 16.22
CA CYS A 336 -11.01 6.23 15.84
C CYS A 336 -11.24 5.27 17.00
N ASP A 337 -12.50 5.08 17.42
CA ASP A 337 -12.87 4.16 18.50
C ASP A 337 -12.52 2.68 18.21
N ILE A 338 -12.22 2.35 16.95
CA ILE A 338 -11.88 0.98 16.52
C ILE A 338 -10.38 0.73 16.44
N CYS A 339 -9.58 1.71 16.01
CA CYS A 339 -8.14 1.51 15.80
C CYS A 339 -7.24 2.45 16.60
N SER A 340 -7.82 3.38 17.36
CA SER A 340 -7.14 4.37 18.21
C SER A 340 -6.19 5.31 17.45
N GLN A 341 -6.22 5.28 16.11
CA GLN A 341 -5.42 6.15 15.25
C GLN A 341 -6.10 7.52 15.09
N VAL A 342 -5.29 8.58 15.10
CA VAL A 342 -5.71 9.96 14.87
C VAL A 342 -6.05 10.14 13.38
N GLY A 343 -7.28 10.57 13.09
CA GLY A 343 -7.82 10.64 11.74
C GLY A 343 -7.41 11.90 10.98
N LEU A 344 -6.24 11.90 10.33
CA LEU A 344 -5.71 13.06 9.58
C LEU A 344 -6.37 13.33 8.20
N CYS A 345 -7.62 12.85 8.01
CA CYS A 345 -8.60 13.27 6.98
C CYS A 345 -8.36 12.93 5.48
N THR A 346 -9.42 12.39 4.84
CA THR A 346 -9.94 12.87 3.53
C THR A 346 -11.48 12.97 3.60
N GLY A 347 -11.98 13.55 4.68
CA GLY A 347 -13.40 13.81 4.94
C GLY A 347 -13.77 14.09 6.41
N CYS A 348 -12.85 14.67 7.20
CA CYS A 348 -12.88 15.10 8.61
C CYS A 348 -13.07 14.01 9.69
N GLY A 349 -11.96 13.38 10.08
CA GLY A 349 -11.89 12.57 11.30
C GLY A 349 -12.72 11.28 11.30
N PRO A 350 -12.67 10.52 12.39
CA PRO A 350 -13.69 9.54 12.72
C PRO A 350 -15.06 10.23 12.83
N ARG A 351 -16.11 9.59 12.30
CA ARG A 351 -17.49 10.08 12.42
C ARG A 351 -18.44 8.96 12.79
N ARG A 352 -19.63 9.29 13.25
CA ARG A 352 -20.68 8.28 13.49
C ARG A 352 -21.01 7.55 12.19
N LEU A 353 -21.38 6.28 12.29
CA LEU A 353 -21.65 5.45 11.10
C LEU A 353 -22.74 6.06 10.20
N THR A 354 -23.71 6.76 10.77
CA THR A 354 -24.79 7.43 10.02
C THR A 354 -24.34 8.67 9.25
N GLU A 355 -23.17 9.21 9.55
CA GLU A 355 -22.67 10.49 9.01
C GLU A 355 -21.69 10.31 7.86
N HIS A 356 -21.29 9.07 7.54
CA HIS A 356 -20.37 8.78 6.44
C HIS A 356 -21.09 8.81 5.08
N GLN A 357 -20.82 9.85 4.28
CA GLN A 357 -21.35 10.02 2.92
C GLN A 357 -20.30 9.82 1.81
N THR A 358 -19.14 9.24 2.14
CA THR A 358 -17.98 9.08 1.23
C THR A 358 -17.81 7.66 0.71
N VAL A 359 -18.83 6.81 0.85
CA VAL A 359 -18.79 5.43 0.39
C VAL A 359 -19.13 5.40 -1.10
N VAL A 360 -18.09 5.58 -1.93
CA VAL A 360 -18.21 5.63 -3.39
C VAL A 360 -17.91 4.29 -4.08
N VAL A 361 -17.32 3.32 -3.37
CA VAL A 361 -16.99 1.98 -3.91
C VAL A 361 -17.31 0.89 -2.88
N ILE A 362 -17.68 -0.30 -3.37
CA ILE A 362 -17.76 -1.51 -2.53
C ILE A 362 -16.33 -1.97 -2.19
N PRO A 363 -15.95 -2.04 -0.90
CA PRO A 363 -14.59 -2.41 -0.53
C PRO A 363 -14.24 -3.85 -0.87
N THR A 364 -12.96 -4.13 -1.08
CA THR A 364 -12.48 -5.44 -1.57
C THR A 364 -11.79 -6.30 -0.54
N GLU A 365 -11.73 -5.90 0.73
CA GLU A 365 -10.88 -6.57 1.73
C GLU A 365 -11.49 -7.84 2.33
N HIS A 366 -12.81 -8.06 2.20
CA HIS A 366 -13.47 -9.26 2.73
C HIS A 366 -13.29 -10.48 1.80
N PRO A 367 -13.12 -11.72 2.32
CA PRO A 367 -12.89 -12.92 1.51
C PRO A 367 -13.88 -13.12 0.35
N ILE A 368 -15.18 -12.86 0.56
CA ILE A 368 -16.20 -12.96 -0.50
C ILE A 368 -16.14 -11.80 -1.48
N LEU A 369 -15.74 -10.60 -1.04
CA LEU A 369 -15.58 -9.46 -1.97
C LEU A 369 -14.29 -9.57 -2.79
N ARG A 370 -13.33 -10.38 -2.32
CA ARG A 370 -12.19 -10.85 -3.12
C ARG A 370 -12.56 -11.95 -4.12
N ASN A 371 -13.68 -12.63 -3.93
CA ASN A 371 -14.25 -13.53 -4.94
C ASN A 371 -14.87 -12.66 -6.06
N ARG A 372 -14.19 -12.61 -7.21
CA ARG A 372 -14.63 -11.81 -8.36
C ARG A 372 -16.06 -12.14 -8.80
N TYR A 373 -16.46 -13.41 -8.75
CA TYR A 373 -17.78 -13.86 -9.20
C TYR A 373 -18.89 -13.45 -8.24
N GLU A 374 -18.71 -13.64 -6.92
CA GLU A 374 -19.70 -13.17 -5.93
C GLU A 374 -19.78 -11.64 -5.89
N ARG A 375 -18.66 -10.94 -6.09
CA ARG A 375 -18.63 -9.48 -6.23
C ARG A 375 -19.43 -9.02 -7.45
N GLU A 376 -19.27 -9.67 -8.60
CA GLU A 376 -20.03 -9.36 -9.81
C GLU A 376 -21.53 -9.61 -9.63
N ILE A 377 -21.93 -10.65 -8.90
CA ILE A 377 -23.34 -10.90 -8.56
C ILE A 377 -23.91 -9.72 -7.77
N ILE A 378 -23.20 -9.24 -6.75
CA ILE A 378 -23.64 -8.09 -5.92
C ILE A 378 -23.71 -6.83 -6.77
N LEU A 379 -22.66 -6.50 -7.52
CA LEU A 379 -22.60 -5.30 -8.35
C LEU A 379 -23.70 -5.30 -9.43
N SER A 380 -23.92 -6.46 -10.06
CA SER A 380 -25.01 -6.64 -11.03
C SER A 380 -26.37 -6.45 -10.36
N PHE A 381 -26.59 -7.06 -9.19
CA PHE A 381 -27.85 -6.90 -8.46
C PHE A 381 -28.10 -5.43 -8.08
N MET A 382 -27.08 -4.74 -7.56
CA MET A 382 -27.16 -3.32 -7.23
C MET A 382 -27.51 -2.48 -8.47
N SER A 383 -26.83 -2.72 -9.59
CA SER A 383 -27.10 -2.02 -10.85
C SER A 383 -28.52 -2.24 -11.35
N HIS A 384 -29.04 -3.48 -11.31
CA HIS A 384 -30.42 -3.78 -11.74
C HIS A 384 -31.49 -3.15 -10.83
N ASN A 385 -31.17 -2.94 -9.55
CA ASN A 385 -32.09 -2.32 -8.59
C ASN A 385 -31.83 -0.81 -8.41
N ASN A 386 -30.94 -0.22 -9.22
CA ASN A 386 -30.51 1.19 -9.11
C ASN A 386 -30.03 1.59 -7.71
N VAL A 387 -29.30 0.69 -7.02
CA VAL A 387 -28.75 0.94 -5.69
C VAL A 387 -27.29 1.36 -5.82
N THR A 388 -26.96 2.54 -5.31
CA THR A 388 -25.58 3.03 -5.22
C THR A 388 -24.84 2.42 -4.01
N PRO A 389 -23.49 2.39 -3.99
CA PRO A 389 -22.72 1.94 -2.83
C PRO A 389 -23.06 2.71 -1.54
N GLN A 390 -23.36 4.01 -1.65
CA GLN A 390 -23.76 4.83 -0.52
C GLN A 390 -25.16 4.46 -0.01
N GLU A 391 -26.12 4.21 -0.90
CA GLU A 391 -27.46 3.75 -0.49
C GLU A 391 -27.42 2.37 0.16
N LEU A 392 -26.60 1.46 -0.37
CA LEU A 392 -26.36 0.16 0.24
C LEU A 392 -25.75 0.32 1.64
N TYR A 393 -24.75 1.18 1.80
CA TYR A 393 -24.16 1.48 3.10
C TYR A 393 -25.24 1.99 4.08
N ASN A 394 -26.01 3.00 3.68
CA ASN A 394 -27.08 3.58 4.50
C ASN A 394 -28.13 2.54 4.91
N GLU A 395 -28.49 1.62 4.01
CA GLU A 395 -29.41 0.51 4.30
C GLU A 395 -28.81 -0.45 5.34
N CYS A 396 -27.57 -0.87 5.15
CA CYS A 396 -26.88 -1.76 6.07
C CYS A 396 -26.70 -1.13 7.46
N ILE A 397 -26.39 0.16 7.55
CA ILE A 397 -26.27 0.87 8.83
C ILE A 397 -27.62 0.97 9.53
N ARG A 398 -28.70 1.29 8.81
CA ARG A 398 -30.05 1.36 9.38
C ARG A 398 -30.46 0.06 10.05
N GLU A 399 -30.15 -1.07 9.41
CA GLU A 399 -30.43 -2.40 9.95
C GLU A 399 -29.49 -2.80 11.08
N LEU A 400 -28.19 -2.46 10.97
CA LEU A 400 -27.23 -2.66 12.05
C LEU A 400 -27.68 -1.94 13.34
N MET A 401 -28.26 -0.75 13.21
CA MET A 401 -28.73 0.08 14.32
C MET A 401 -30.16 -0.23 14.77
N ASP A 402 -30.92 -1.04 14.04
CA ASP A 402 -32.28 -1.42 14.45
C ASP A 402 -32.21 -2.36 15.66
N PRO A 403 -32.72 -1.95 16.84
CA PRO A 403 -32.70 -2.76 18.05
C PRO A 403 -33.57 -4.02 17.93
N ASN A 404 -34.54 -4.03 17.01
CA ASN A 404 -35.44 -5.15 16.77
C ASN A 404 -34.97 -6.08 15.63
N ALA A 405 -33.96 -5.68 14.86
CA ALA A 405 -33.40 -6.52 13.80
C ALA A 405 -32.65 -7.71 14.42
N ALA A 406 -32.86 -8.90 13.84
CA ALA A 406 -32.12 -10.09 14.21
C ALA A 406 -30.61 -9.87 13.97
N VAL A 407 -29.78 -10.22 14.95
CA VAL A 407 -28.33 -10.11 14.84
C VAL A 407 -27.79 -11.36 14.15
N PRO A 408 -27.20 -11.26 12.94
CA PRO A 408 -26.55 -12.41 12.31
C PRO A 408 -25.44 -12.96 13.22
N GLN A 409 -25.26 -14.28 13.27
CA GLN A 409 -24.19 -14.91 14.08
C GLN A 409 -22.79 -14.38 13.71
N SER A 410 -22.60 -13.99 12.46
CA SER A 410 -21.41 -13.33 11.95
C SER A 410 -21.10 -11.99 12.62
N TYR A 411 -22.11 -11.23 13.09
CA TYR A 411 -21.92 -9.99 13.85
C TYR A 411 -21.40 -10.29 15.25
N VAL A 412 -21.95 -11.31 15.90
CA VAL A 412 -21.53 -11.75 17.24
C VAL A 412 -20.06 -12.19 17.24
N ASN A 413 -19.63 -12.84 16.16
CA ASN A 413 -18.24 -13.28 15.99
C ASN A 413 -17.31 -12.14 15.53
N ASN A 414 -17.85 -10.97 15.15
CA ASN A 414 -17.09 -9.80 14.75
C ASN A 414 -17.13 -8.74 15.87
N HIS A 415 -16.05 -8.68 16.65
CA HIS A 415 -15.92 -7.76 17.78
C HIS A 415 -16.18 -6.30 17.37
N HIS A 416 -15.75 -5.88 16.17
CA HIS A 416 -15.98 -4.51 15.70
C HIS A 416 -17.46 -4.22 15.50
N LEU A 417 -18.20 -5.08 14.79
CA LEU A 417 -19.65 -4.88 14.57
C LEU A 417 -20.47 -4.92 15.86
N THR A 418 -20.09 -5.81 16.79
CA THR A 418 -20.71 -5.87 18.11
C THR A 418 -20.50 -4.57 18.88
N THR A 419 -19.29 -4.01 18.85
CA THR A 419 -18.94 -2.74 19.51
C THR A 419 -19.73 -1.56 18.95
N VAL A 420 -19.82 -1.39 17.63
CA VAL A 420 -20.59 -0.27 17.02
C VAL A 420 -22.10 -0.45 17.13
N ARG A 421 -22.62 -1.68 17.14
CA ARG A 421 -24.04 -1.91 17.40
C ARG A 421 -24.43 -1.55 18.84
N SER A 422 -23.54 -1.83 19.79
CA SER A 422 -23.78 -1.57 21.21
C SER A 422 -23.61 -0.09 21.56
N ASN A 423 -22.82 0.65 20.77
CA ASN A 423 -22.52 2.07 20.96
C ASN A 423 -22.66 2.81 19.62
N PRO A 424 -23.89 3.23 19.23
CA PRO A 424 -24.16 3.82 17.92
C PRO A 424 -23.52 5.22 17.74
N ASP A 425 -23.12 5.87 18.82
CA ASP A 425 -22.49 7.19 18.82
C ASP A 425 -20.97 7.12 18.63
N LEU A 426 -20.37 5.93 18.52
CA LEU A 426 -18.93 5.77 18.27
C LEU A 426 -18.53 6.40 16.95
N THR A 427 -17.36 7.04 16.97
CA THR A 427 -16.76 7.67 15.80
C THR A 427 -15.75 6.70 15.19
N VAL A 428 -15.96 6.38 13.91
CA VAL A 428 -15.14 5.41 13.19
C VAL A 428 -14.50 6.06 11.99
N CYS A 429 -13.20 5.84 11.81
CA CYS A 429 -12.48 6.35 10.65
C CYS A 429 -12.86 5.61 9.38
N LYS A 430 -12.73 6.30 8.24
CA LYS A 430 -13.02 5.74 6.91
C LYS A 430 -12.27 4.43 6.65
N HIS A 431 -11.01 4.32 7.07
CA HIS A 431 -10.23 3.10 6.90
C HIS A 431 -10.87 1.89 7.61
N CYS A 432 -11.33 2.05 8.86
CA CYS A 432 -12.00 0.96 9.58
C CYS A 432 -13.36 0.63 8.97
N ILE A 433 -14.06 1.62 8.42
CA ILE A 433 -15.29 1.38 7.66
C ILE A 433 -14.99 0.53 6.43
N ASP A 434 -14.04 0.96 5.60
CA ASP A 434 -13.72 0.32 4.33
C ASP A 434 -13.08 -1.07 4.51
N THR A 435 -12.31 -1.29 5.59
CA THR A 435 -11.57 -2.55 5.78
C THR A 435 -12.23 -3.54 6.73
N ARG A 436 -13.09 -3.10 7.65
CA ARG A 436 -13.62 -3.97 8.71
C ARG A 436 -15.14 -4.00 8.83
N ILE A 437 -15.80 -2.84 8.78
CA ILE A 437 -17.26 -2.77 8.98
C ILE A 437 -17.99 -3.05 7.67
N PHE A 438 -17.84 -2.17 6.68
CA PHE A 438 -18.64 -2.22 5.47
C PHE A 438 -18.48 -3.52 4.66
N PRO A 439 -17.27 -4.11 4.54
CA PRO A 439 -17.13 -5.40 3.86
C PRO A 439 -17.99 -6.52 4.45
N GLU A 440 -18.10 -6.59 5.78
CA GLU A 440 -18.94 -7.59 6.47
C GLU A 440 -20.43 -7.28 6.30
N LEU A 441 -20.81 -6.00 6.35
CA LEU A 441 -22.18 -5.58 6.09
C LEU A 441 -22.64 -5.93 4.67
N VAL A 442 -21.78 -5.74 3.67
CA VAL A 442 -22.07 -6.12 2.27
C VAL A 442 -22.24 -7.64 2.14
N TYR A 443 -21.44 -8.43 2.85
CA TYR A 443 -21.62 -9.87 2.90
C TYR A 443 -23.02 -10.25 3.45
N GLN A 444 -23.44 -9.63 4.57
CA GLN A 444 -24.76 -9.88 5.13
C GLN A 444 -25.90 -9.45 4.21
N TYR A 445 -25.75 -8.30 3.55
CA TYR A 445 -26.70 -7.87 2.54
C TYR A 445 -26.86 -8.92 1.45
N ARG A 446 -25.75 -9.39 0.88
CA ARG A 446 -25.75 -10.44 -0.14
C ARG A 446 -26.36 -11.76 0.35
N ALA A 447 -26.11 -12.14 1.60
CA ALA A 447 -26.67 -13.37 2.18
C ALA A 447 -28.19 -13.31 2.35
N ARG A 448 -28.76 -12.11 2.55
CA ARG A 448 -30.21 -11.91 2.73
C ARG A 448 -30.99 -11.71 1.45
N ILE A 449 -30.34 -11.51 0.30
CA ILE A 449 -31.03 -11.40 -0.99
C ILE A 449 -31.79 -12.72 -1.22
N PRO A 450 -33.13 -12.68 -1.36
CA PRO A 450 -33.92 -13.88 -1.63
C PRO A 450 -33.51 -14.54 -2.94
N ASN A 451 -33.50 -15.88 -2.97
CA ASN A 451 -33.08 -16.66 -4.13
C ASN A 451 -33.93 -16.36 -5.37
N GLU A 452 -35.19 -15.96 -5.20
CA GLU A 452 -36.10 -15.58 -6.29
C GLU A 452 -35.66 -14.29 -7.00
N ARG A 453 -34.88 -13.44 -6.32
CA ARG A 453 -34.33 -12.20 -6.87
C ARG A 453 -32.93 -12.37 -7.46
N LEU A 454 -32.42 -13.61 -7.50
CA LEU A 454 -31.13 -13.96 -8.08
C LEU A 454 -31.30 -14.88 -9.30
N PRO A 455 -30.40 -14.82 -10.30
CA PRO A 455 -30.46 -15.75 -11.42
C PRO A 455 -30.34 -17.22 -10.99
N ALA A 456 -31.05 -18.12 -11.68
CA ALA A 456 -30.98 -19.56 -11.42
C ALA A 456 -29.55 -20.13 -11.53
N THR A 457 -28.71 -19.53 -12.37
CA THR A 457 -27.28 -19.88 -12.51
C THR A 457 -26.47 -19.60 -11.24
N VAL A 458 -26.93 -18.68 -10.39
CA VAL A 458 -26.31 -18.34 -9.11
C VAL A 458 -26.80 -19.27 -8.00
N THR A 459 -28.11 -19.52 -7.95
CA THR A 459 -28.76 -20.27 -6.86
C THR A 459 -28.67 -21.79 -7.02
N ALA A 460 -28.46 -22.30 -8.24
CA ALA A 460 -28.27 -23.73 -8.50
C ALA A 460 -26.87 -24.26 -8.13
N ARG A 461 -25.93 -23.39 -7.78
CA ARG A 461 -24.56 -23.78 -7.45
C ARG A 461 -24.51 -24.52 -6.11
N PRO A 462 -23.78 -25.65 -6.01
CA PRO A 462 -23.57 -26.31 -4.74
C PRO A 462 -22.75 -25.43 -3.78
N ASN A 463 -23.04 -25.52 -2.48
CA ASN A 463 -22.25 -24.84 -1.46
C ASN A 463 -20.82 -25.36 -1.44
N CYS A 464 -19.85 -24.44 -1.37
CA CYS A 464 -18.47 -24.79 -1.10
C CYS A 464 -18.38 -25.38 0.31
N TRP A 465 -17.61 -26.46 0.47
CA TRP A 465 -17.38 -27.07 1.77
C TRP A 465 -16.86 -26.06 2.81
N TYR A 466 -15.97 -25.16 2.38
CA TYR A 466 -15.36 -24.15 3.24
C TYR A 466 -16.17 -22.85 3.31
N GLY A 467 -17.27 -22.76 2.55
CA GLY A 467 -18.16 -21.60 2.53
C GLY A 467 -17.43 -20.26 2.40
N ARG A 468 -17.82 -19.30 3.22
CA ARG A 468 -17.25 -17.95 3.29
C ARG A 468 -15.75 -17.89 3.66
N GLU A 469 -15.20 -18.96 4.23
CA GLU A 469 -13.78 -19.07 4.64
C GLU A 469 -12.89 -19.70 3.56
N CYS A 470 -13.46 -19.99 2.38
CA CYS A 470 -12.73 -20.67 1.32
C CYS A 470 -11.62 -19.79 0.71
N ASN A 471 -10.36 -20.08 1.00
CA ASN A 471 -9.24 -19.35 0.36
C ASN A 471 -9.15 -19.58 -1.16
N THR A 472 -9.62 -20.73 -1.65
CA THR A 472 -9.59 -21.11 -3.07
C THR A 472 -10.44 -20.21 -3.96
N MET A 473 -11.49 -19.61 -3.40
CA MET A 473 -12.39 -18.71 -4.15
C MET A 473 -11.70 -17.42 -4.61
N VAL A 474 -10.57 -17.04 -4.00
CA VAL A 474 -9.86 -15.80 -4.32
C VAL A 474 -8.96 -15.94 -5.54
N HIS A 475 -8.27 -17.09 -5.68
CA HIS A 475 -7.22 -17.28 -6.68
C HIS A 475 -7.61 -18.28 -7.78
N ASN A 476 -8.74 -18.99 -7.65
CA ASN A 476 -9.23 -19.90 -8.66
C ASN A 476 -10.64 -19.49 -9.13
N THR A 477 -10.68 -18.74 -10.24
CA THR A 477 -11.92 -18.23 -10.83
C THR A 477 -12.91 -19.34 -11.17
N ARG A 478 -12.44 -20.51 -11.60
CA ARG A 478 -13.31 -21.66 -11.91
C ARG A 478 -13.94 -22.24 -10.64
N HIS A 479 -13.22 -22.29 -9.53
CA HIS A 479 -13.79 -22.69 -8.24
C HIS A 479 -14.83 -21.69 -7.75
N ALA A 480 -14.51 -20.39 -7.83
CA ALA A 480 -15.43 -19.30 -7.48
C ALA A 480 -16.73 -19.31 -8.29
N GLN A 481 -16.65 -19.65 -9.58
CA GLN A 481 -17.80 -19.75 -10.46
C GLN A 481 -18.67 -20.99 -10.17
N ASN A 482 -18.04 -22.12 -9.86
CA ASN A 482 -18.73 -23.41 -9.74
C ASN A 482 -19.39 -23.65 -8.38
N PHE A 483 -18.93 -22.98 -7.32
CA PHE A 483 -19.44 -23.17 -5.96
C PHE A 483 -20.02 -21.89 -5.39
N ASN A 484 -21.06 -22.02 -4.57
CA ASN A 484 -21.57 -20.93 -3.75
C ASN A 484 -20.67 -20.74 -2.52
N HIS A 485 -20.18 -19.52 -2.29
CA HIS A 485 -19.40 -19.17 -1.09
C HIS A 485 -20.19 -18.31 -0.10
N VAL A 486 -21.40 -17.89 -0.46
CA VAL A 486 -22.36 -17.27 0.46
C VAL A 486 -23.08 -18.37 1.23
N CYS A 487 -22.31 -19.06 2.07
CA CYS A 487 -22.76 -20.13 2.94
C CYS A 487 -21.75 -20.35 4.07
N GLU A 488 -22.22 -20.95 5.16
CA GLU A 488 -21.36 -21.32 6.29
C GLU A 488 -20.48 -22.53 5.97
N ASN A 489 -19.38 -22.65 6.70
CA ASN A 489 -18.45 -23.76 6.58
C ASN A 489 -19.15 -25.08 6.97
N VAL A 490 -19.20 -26.05 6.04
CA VAL A 490 -19.90 -27.32 6.26
C VAL A 490 -19.17 -28.20 7.29
N ARG A 491 -17.86 -27.98 7.47
CA ARG A 491 -17.01 -28.71 8.44
C ARG A 491 -17.33 -28.36 9.88
N THR A 492 -17.72 -27.12 10.18
CA THR A 492 -18.15 -26.71 11.53
C THR A 492 -19.55 -27.25 11.85
N ARG A 493 -20.45 -27.37 10.86
CA ARG A 493 -21.77 -28.01 11.04
C ARG A 493 -21.72 -29.51 11.34
N GLN A 494 -20.76 -30.24 10.79
CA GLN A 494 -20.57 -31.67 11.12
C GLN A 494 -20.07 -31.89 12.55
N ILE A 495 -19.40 -30.89 13.13
CA ILE A 495 -18.85 -30.92 14.49
C ILE A 495 -19.87 -30.35 15.49
N ASN A 496 -20.70 -29.39 15.08
CA ASN A 496 -21.75 -28.79 15.93
C ASN A 496 -23.07 -28.61 15.13
N PRO A 497 -23.98 -29.61 15.17
CA PRO A 497 -25.23 -29.60 14.41
C PRO A 497 -26.26 -28.55 14.87
N GLU A 498 -26.10 -28.00 16.07
CA GLU A 498 -27.01 -27.03 16.69
C GLU A 498 -26.64 -25.57 16.37
N ALA A 499 -25.63 -25.33 15.54
CA ALA A 499 -25.28 -23.98 15.10
C ALA A 499 -26.43 -23.36 14.27
N PRO A 500 -27.00 -22.20 14.68
CA PRO A 500 -28.15 -21.60 14.01
C PRO A 500 -27.82 -21.15 12.58
N VAL A 501 -28.84 -21.19 11.71
CA VAL A 501 -28.77 -20.87 10.26
C VAL A 501 -28.45 -19.41 10.01
#